data_AF-A0A3P7PB30-F1
#
_entry.id   AF-A0A3P7PB30-F1
#
_cell.length_a   1.000
_cell.length_b   1.000
_cell.length_c   1.000
_cell.angle_alpha   90.00
_cell.angle_beta   90.00
_cell.angle_gamma   90.00
#
_symmetry.space_group_name_H-M   'P 1'
#
loop_
_entity.id
_entity.type
_entity.pdbx_description
1 polymer ?
#
loop_
_entity_poly.entity_id
_entity_poly.type
_entity_poly.pdbx_seq_one_letter_code
_entity_poly.pdbx_strand_id
1 'polypeptide(L)'
;MYVAHLLAHVCSVKKDAQVELTFLYPNLVHDDFDNRGTWTLIYNQGFEATIANRKWLFMFAFDNKTGESICDKTLTGYSHNVVGKQFWQFEAVKKVHSDNFLGFSYALQSPVQPLKTHPSLQSLTSAINQGEYSWTATVYPDQLKLSHEDLIRRMGGKNSRLPRYVNY
;
A
#
# COMPACT_ATOMS: atom_id res chain seq x y z
N MET A 1 17.27 -0.13 6.22
CA MET A 1 17.79 0.32 4.92
C MET A 1 17.09 -0.50 3.85
N TYR A 2 16.30 0.11 2.97
CA TYR A 2 15.54 -0.62 1.95
C TYR A 2 16.11 -0.28 0.58
N VAL A 3 16.63 -1.28 -0.13
CA VAL A 3 17.19 -1.13 -1.46
C VAL A 3 16.30 -1.90 -2.44
N ALA A 4 15.73 -1.20 -3.42
CA ALA A 4 14.88 -1.77 -4.46
C ALA A 4 15.55 -1.57 -5.83
N HIS A 5 15.64 -2.62 -6.63
CA HIS A 5 16.01 -2.51 -8.03
C HIS A 5 14.75 -2.43 -8.88
N LEU A 6 14.72 -1.48 -9.80
CA LEU A 6 13.76 -1.43 -10.88
C LEU A 6 14.42 -1.91 -12.17
N LEU A 7 13.77 -2.87 -12.81
CA LEU A 7 13.98 -3.21 -14.21
C LEU A 7 12.90 -2.49 -15.01
N ALA A 8 13.23 -1.36 -15.62
CA ALA A 8 12.28 -0.63 -16.46
C ALA A 8 12.32 -1.14 -17.90
N HIS A 9 11.19 -1.65 -18.39
CA HIS A 9 11.03 -2.07 -19.77
C HIS A 9 10.27 -1.00 -20.57
N VAL A 10 10.93 -0.44 -21.58
CA VAL A 10 10.28 0.42 -22.57
C VAL A 10 9.48 -0.47 -23.51
N CYS A 11 8.18 -0.18 -23.66
CA CYS A 11 7.35 -0.86 -24.64
C CYS A 11 7.83 -0.45 -26.05
N SER A 12 8.28 -1.44 -26.82
CA SER A 12 8.93 -1.33 -28.13
C SER A 12 10.42 -0.96 -28.07
N VAL A 13 11.25 -1.95 -28.42
CA VAL A 13 12.72 -1.91 -28.61
C VAL A 13 13.55 -2.00 -27.32
N LYS A 14 14.13 -3.19 -27.12
CA LYS A 14 15.07 -3.54 -26.06
C LYS A 14 16.24 -2.54 -25.98
N LYS A 15 16.30 -1.82 -24.86
CA LYS A 15 17.56 -1.42 -24.22
C LYS A 15 17.29 -1.43 -22.72
N ASP A 16 17.85 -2.41 -22.02
CA ASP A 16 17.58 -2.66 -20.60
C ASP A 16 18.16 -1.52 -19.75
N ALA A 17 17.31 -0.57 -19.35
CA ALA A 17 17.66 0.47 -18.40
C ALA A 17 17.30 -0.02 -17.00
N GLN A 18 18.30 -0.16 -16.14
CA GLN A 18 18.11 -0.49 -14.73
C GLN A 18 18.21 0.78 -13.89
N VAL A 19 17.34 0.91 -12.89
CA VAL A 19 17.37 2.03 -11.93
C VAL A 19 17.32 1.44 -10.52
N GLU A 20 18.28 1.80 -9.68
CA GLU A 20 18.28 1.44 -8.27
C GLU A 20 17.69 2.59 -7.45
N LEU A 21 16.71 2.28 -6.59
CA LEU A 21 16.09 3.24 -5.68
C LEU A 21 16.20 2.72 -4.25
N THR A 22 16.73 3.55 -3.37
CA THR A 22 16.81 3.28 -1.94
C THR A 22 15.73 4.05 -1.22
N PHE A 23 14.85 3.34 -0.52
CA PHE A 23 13.73 3.89 0.24
C PHE A 23 14.06 3.94 1.73
N LEU A 24 13.83 5.08 2.35
CA LEU A 24 14.12 5.34 3.75
C LEU A 24 12.87 5.91 4.45
N TYR A 25 12.66 5.46 5.68
CA TYR A 25 11.62 6.01 6.54
C TYR A 25 11.96 7.48 6.90
N PRO A 26 10.96 8.38 7.01
CA PRO A 26 9.53 8.13 6.81
C PRO A 26 9.08 8.19 5.34
N ASN A 27 9.75 8.98 4.51
CA ASN A 27 9.27 9.30 3.16
C ASN A 27 10.40 9.67 2.19
N LEU A 28 11.65 9.32 2.46
CA LEU A 28 12.80 9.68 1.62
C LEU A 28 13.12 8.57 0.62
N VAL A 29 13.38 8.93 -0.63
CA VAL A 29 13.95 8.02 -1.65
C VAL A 29 15.17 8.66 -2.29
N HIS A 30 16.21 7.88 -2.57
CA HIS A 30 17.35 8.33 -3.36
C HIS A 30 17.80 7.27 -4.37
N ASP A 31 18.51 7.70 -5.41
CA ASP A 31 19.14 6.82 -6.41
C ASP A 31 20.66 6.78 -6.26
N ASP A 32 21.35 6.07 -7.16
CA ASP A 32 22.81 5.95 -7.18
C ASP A 32 23.54 7.26 -7.55
N PHE A 33 22.81 8.25 -8.07
CA PHE A 33 23.34 9.56 -8.43
C PHE A 33 23.09 10.61 -7.33
N ASP A 34 22.66 10.19 -6.14
CA ASP A 34 22.26 11.03 -5.00
C ASP A 34 21.14 12.02 -5.36
N ASN A 35 20.32 11.73 -6.38
CA ASN A 35 19.06 12.43 -6.54
C ASN A 35 18.17 12.07 -5.35
N ARG A 36 17.43 13.04 -4.83
CA ARG A 36 16.54 12.83 -3.69
C ARG A 36 15.11 13.11 -4.07
N GLY A 37 14.21 12.38 -3.45
CA GLY A 37 12.80 12.42 -3.71
C GLY A 37 11.98 12.00 -2.51
N THR A 38 10.67 11.91 -2.71
CA THR A 38 9.74 11.45 -1.69
C THR A 38 8.97 10.24 -2.14
N TRP A 39 8.60 9.39 -1.19
CA TRP A 39 7.70 8.26 -1.43
C TRP A 39 6.55 8.23 -0.43
N THR A 40 5.46 7.58 -0.81
CA THR A 40 4.30 7.34 0.05
C THR A 40 3.72 5.96 -0.22
N LEU A 41 3.32 5.28 0.85
CA LEU A 41 2.56 4.04 0.73
C LEU A 41 1.14 4.36 0.22
N ILE A 42 0.63 3.50 -0.66
CA ILE A 42 -0.77 3.45 -1.06
C ILE A 42 -1.36 2.25 -0.31
N TYR A 43 -1.77 2.52 0.93
CA TYR A 43 -2.29 1.57 1.91
C TYR A 43 -1.57 0.21 1.89
N ASN A 44 -2.16 -0.84 1.33
CA ASN A 44 -1.54 -2.16 1.22
C ASN A 44 -1.43 -2.65 -0.23
N GLN A 45 -1.75 -1.81 -1.20
CA GLN A 45 -1.77 -2.18 -2.61
C GLN A 45 -0.45 -1.85 -3.31
N GLY A 46 0.25 -0.83 -2.83
CA GLY A 46 1.44 -0.33 -3.51
C GLY A 46 2.05 0.89 -2.85
N PHE A 47 2.85 1.63 -3.62
CA PHE A 47 3.44 2.90 -3.22
C PHE A 47 3.75 3.77 -4.44
N GLU A 48 3.83 5.08 -4.22
CA GLU A 48 4.28 6.05 -5.23
C GLU A 48 5.62 6.65 -4.77
N ALA A 49 6.54 6.88 -5.72
CA ALA A 49 7.77 7.62 -5.51
C ALA A 49 7.90 8.76 -6.54
N THR A 50 8.41 9.91 -6.09
CA THR A 50 8.76 11.04 -6.95
C THR A 50 10.23 11.37 -6.74
N ILE A 51 11.05 11.15 -7.77
CA ILE A 51 12.51 11.36 -7.76
C ILE A 51 13.00 11.70 -9.17
N ALA A 52 14.05 12.52 -9.29
CA ALA A 52 14.68 12.86 -10.58
C ALA A 52 13.66 13.33 -11.64
N ASN A 53 12.73 14.21 -11.25
CA ASN A 53 11.65 14.76 -12.09
C ASN A 53 10.75 13.69 -12.74
N ARG A 54 10.61 12.54 -12.06
CA ARG A 54 9.81 11.40 -12.52
C ARG A 54 8.97 10.83 -11.39
N LYS A 55 7.74 10.43 -11.71
CA LYS A 55 6.84 9.70 -10.83
C LYS A 55 6.89 8.21 -11.16
N TRP A 56 6.79 7.39 -10.13
CA TRP A 56 6.86 5.92 -10.21
C TRP A 56 5.74 5.34 -9.37
N LEU A 57 4.86 4.55 -10.00
CA LEU A 57 3.78 3.83 -9.35
C LEU A 57 4.11 2.34 -9.28
N PHE A 58 4.22 1.84 -8.06
CA PHE A 58 4.55 0.45 -7.74
C PHE A 58 3.31 -0.22 -7.14
N MET A 59 2.92 -1.37 -7.68
CA MET A 59 1.85 -2.19 -7.12
C MET A 59 2.43 -3.51 -6.63
N PHE A 60 2.17 -3.91 -5.39
CA PHE A 60 2.71 -5.16 -4.85
C PHE A 60 2.17 -6.36 -5.65
N ALA A 61 3.05 -7.33 -5.92
CA ALA A 61 2.65 -8.56 -6.59
C ALA A 61 1.81 -9.44 -5.66
N PHE A 62 0.94 -10.24 -6.24
CA PHE A 62 0.18 -11.27 -5.54
C PHE A 62 -0.09 -12.46 -6.48
N ASP A 63 -0.31 -13.62 -5.91
CA ASP A 63 -0.72 -14.81 -6.66
C ASP A 63 -2.23 -14.73 -6.97
N ASN A 64 -2.59 -14.71 -8.26
CA ASN A 64 -3.97 -14.58 -8.71
C ASN A 64 -4.86 -15.79 -8.35
N LYS A 65 -4.28 -16.96 -8.05
CA LYS A 65 -5.00 -18.18 -7.69
C LYS A 65 -5.18 -18.30 -6.17
N THR A 66 -4.15 -18.01 -5.40
CA THR A 66 -4.18 -18.16 -3.93
C THR A 66 -4.55 -16.88 -3.19
N GLY A 67 -4.39 -15.71 -3.83
CA GLY A 67 -4.55 -14.40 -3.21
C GLY A 67 -3.38 -14.02 -2.29
N GLU A 68 -2.30 -14.81 -2.28
CA GLU A 68 -1.14 -14.57 -1.43
C GLU A 68 -0.34 -13.35 -1.89
N SER A 69 0.04 -12.49 -0.95
CA SER A 69 0.82 -11.27 -1.24
C SER A 69 2.32 -11.58 -1.36
N ILE A 70 2.94 -11.07 -2.41
CA ILE A 70 4.37 -11.21 -2.72
C ILE A 70 5.02 -9.82 -2.60
N CYS A 71 5.34 -9.42 -1.36
CA CYS A 71 5.71 -8.04 -1.02
C CYS A 71 7.12 -7.62 -1.46
N ASP A 72 7.95 -8.55 -1.90
CA ASP A 72 9.31 -8.30 -2.42
C ASP A 72 9.32 -8.00 -3.93
N LYS A 73 8.18 -8.12 -4.60
CA LYS A 73 8.03 -7.90 -6.04
C LYS A 73 6.87 -6.96 -6.33
N THR A 74 6.92 -6.34 -7.49
CA THR A 74 5.79 -5.58 -8.02
C THR A 74 5.18 -6.27 -9.22
N LEU A 75 3.89 -6.01 -9.45
CA LEU A 75 3.31 -6.13 -10.78
C LEU A 75 4.00 -5.14 -11.73
N THR A 76 3.66 -5.20 -13.03
CA THR A 76 4.08 -4.18 -13.99
C THR A 76 3.63 -2.80 -13.51
N GLY A 77 4.61 -1.98 -13.14
CA GLY A 77 4.44 -0.60 -12.71
C GLY A 77 4.49 0.38 -13.87
N TYR A 78 4.16 1.63 -13.57
CA TYR A 78 4.16 2.72 -14.53
C TYR A 78 4.96 3.90 -14.00
N SER A 79 5.73 4.51 -14.89
CA SER A 79 6.50 5.69 -14.56
C SER A 79 6.34 6.74 -15.63
N HIS A 80 6.26 8.00 -15.24
CA HIS A 80 6.24 9.11 -16.18
C HIS A 80 6.99 10.33 -15.66
N ASN A 81 7.50 11.16 -16.56
CA ASN A 81 8.03 12.47 -16.18
C ASN A 81 6.96 13.34 -15.52
N VAL A 82 7.33 14.35 -14.73
CA VAL A 82 6.36 15.22 -14.01
C VAL A 82 5.32 15.89 -14.90
N VAL A 83 5.61 16.07 -16.20
CA VAL A 83 4.69 16.66 -17.19
C VAL A 83 3.70 15.62 -17.76
N GLY A 84 3.93 14.32 -17.54
CA GLY A 84 3.04 13.25 -17.99
C GLY A 84 3.06 13.01 -19.49
N LYS A 85 4.22 13.19 -20.15
CA LYS A 85 4.38 12.97 -21.60
C LYS A 85 5.26 11.78 -21.96
N GLN A 86 6.16 11.37 -21.07
CA GLN A 86 7.11 10.29 -21.31
C GLN A 86 6.83 9.14 -20.36
N PHE A 87 6.15 8.10 -20.83
CA PHE A 87 5.76 6.95 -20.03
C PHE A 87 6.71 5.77 -20.23
N TRP A 88 7.01 5.06 -19.14
CA TRP A 88 7.72 3.78 -19.12
C TRP A 88 6.92 2.78 -18.31
N GLN A 89 7.06 1.51 -18.68
CA GLN A 89 6.63 0.39 -17.86
C GLN A 89 7.86 -0.16 -17.14
N PHE A 90 7.66 -0.81 -16.00
CA PHE A 90 8.75 -1.44 -15.27
C PHE A 90 8.27 -2.60 -14.42
N GLU A 91 9.20 -3.46 -14.05
CA GLU A 91 9.04 -4.47 -13.01
C GLU A 91 10.09 -4.19 -11.93
N ALA A 92 9.71 -4.27 -10.66
CA ALA A 92 10.62 -3.98 -9.56
C ALA A 92 10.72 -5.17 -8.62
N VAL A 93 11.95 -5.40 -8.14
CA VAL A 93 12.28 -6.45 -7.18
C VAL A 93 13.11 -5.85 -6.05
N LYS A 94 12.80 -6.25 -4.82
CA LYS A 94 13.59 -5.87 -3.66
C LYS A 94 14.94 -6.59 -3.70
N LYS A 95 16.05 -5.85 -3.63
CA LYS A 95 17.42 -6.38 -3.80
C LYS A 95 17.86 -7.23 -2.61
N VAL A 96 17.44 -6.84 -1.41
CA VAL A 96 17.81 -7.53 -0.16
C VAL A 96 16.55 -8.08 0.49
N HIS A 97 16.45 -9.41 0.57
CA HIS A 97 15.53 -10.04 1.50
C HIS A 97 15.99 -9.72 2.92
N SER A 98 15.13 -9.05 3.68
CA SER A 98 15.29 -9.06 5.12
C SER A 98 14.73 -10.39 5.60
N ASP A 99 15.60 -11.27 6.09
CA ASP A 99 15.20 -12.54 6.74
C ASP A 99 14.28 -12.30 7.97
N ASN A 100 14.15 -11.04 8.40
CA ASN A 100 13.25 -10.59 9.45
C ASN A 100 11.80 -10.34 8.97
N PHE A 101 11.33 -10.99 7.91
CA PHE A 101 9.89 -11.01 7.66
C PHE A 101 9.26 -11.93 8.72
N LEU A 102 8.78 -11.34 9.81
CA LEU A 102 7.82 -11.99 10.70
C LEU A 102 6.60 -12.28 9.83
N GLY A 103 6.53 -13.49 9.27
CA GLY A 103 5.43 -13.93 8.43
C GLY A 103 4.11 -13.61 9.11
N PHE A 104 3.29 -12.78 8.48
CA PHE A 104 1.92 -12.63 8.92
C PHE A 104 1.22 -13.95 8.60
N SER A 105 0.81 -14.69 9.63
CA SER A 105 -0.03 -15.84 9.42
C SER A 105 -1.41 -15.35 8.97
N TYR A 106 -1.77 -15.68 7.73
CA TYR A 106 -3.12 -15.49 7.22
C TYR A 106 -4.01 -16.56 7.88
N ALA A 107 -4.43 -16.33 9.12
CA ALA A 107 -5.52 -17.10 9.67
C ALA A 107 -6.74 -16.81 8.78
N LEU A 108 -7.19 -17.82 8.02
CA LEU A 108 -8.49 -17.80 7.37
C LEU A 108 -9.51 -17.44 8.45
N GLN A 109 -10.02 -16.20 8.41
CA GLN A 109 -11.02 -15.78 9.38
C GLN A 109 -12.21 -16.72 9.22
N SER A 110 -12.59 -17.41 10.31
CA SER A 110 -13.87 -18.11 10.38
C SER A 110 -14.98 -17.19 9.89
N PRO A 111 -16.04 -17.73 9.25
CA PRO A 111 -17.12 -16.94 8.68
C PRO A 111 -17.57 -15.91 9.72
N VAL A 112 -17.32 -14.64 9.37
CA VAL A 112 -17.58 -13.49 10.23
C VAL A 112 -19.02 -13.60 10.67
N GLN A 113 -19.26 -13.84 11.97
CA GLN A 113 -20.60 -13.73 12.51
C GLN A 113 -21.19 -12.39 12.07
N PRO A 114 -22.45 -12.35 11.61
CA PRO A 114 -23.06 -11.10 11.17
C PRO A 114 -22.80 -10.05 12.25
N LEU A 115 -22.11 -8.98 11.87
CA LEU A 115 -21.81 -7.86 12.76
C LEU A 115 -23.13 -7.48 13.43
N LYS A 116 -23.18 -7.66 14.76
CA LYS A 116 -24.32 -7.24 15.57
C LYS A 116 -24.63 -5.80 15.17
N THR A 117 -25.91 -5.51 14.95
CA THR A 117 -26.45 -4.20 14.62
C THR A 117 -25.68 -3.13 15.41
N HIS A 118 -24.93 -2.29 14.69
CA HIS A 118 -24.14 -1.25 15.31
C HIS A 118 -25.09 -0.33 16.09
N PRO A 119 -24.80 -0.01 17.36
CA PRO A 119 -25.48 1.09 18.01
C PRO A 119 -25.18 2.38 17.23
N SER A 120 -26.04 3.40 17.34
CA SER A 120 -25.95 4.63 16.52
C SER A 120 -24.50 5.15 16.51
N LEU A 121 -23.99 5.61 15.35
CA LEU A 121 -22.59 6.04 15.21
C LEU A 121 -22.16 7.06 16.28
N GLN A 122 -23.10 7.85 16.78
CA GLN A 122 -22.95 8.77 17.91
C GLN A 122 -22.55 8.08 19.22
N SER A 123 -23.16 6.93 19.55
CA SER A 123 -22.82 6.13 20.73
C SER A 123 -21.40 5.55 20.62
N LEU A 124 -21.01 5.11 19.42
CA LEU A 124 -19.67 4.60 19.16
C LEU A 124 -18.61 5.71 19.30
N THR A 125 -18.84 6.87 18.68
CA THR A 125 -17.96 8.04 18.81
C THR A 125 -17.80 8.47 20.27
N SER A 126 -18.90 8.48 21.02
CA SER A 126 -18.89 8.83 22.45
C SER A 126 -18.07 7.82 23.26
N ALA A 127 -18.21 6.52 23.00
CA ALA A 127 -17.44 5.48 23.67
C ALA A 127 -15.94 5.56 23.33
N ILE A 128 -15.58 5.86 22.07
CA ILE A 128 -14.17 6.04 21.67
C ILE A 128 -13.56 7.25 22.39
N ASN A 129 -14.28 8.37 22.45
CA ASN A 129 -13.77 9.59 23.09
C ASN A 129 -13.66 9.52 24.62
N GLN A 130 -14.09 8.42 25.25
CA GLN A 130 -13.83 8.17 26.68
C GLN A 130 -12.39 7.74 26.96
N GLY A 131 -11.65 7.27 25.95
CA GLY A 131 -10.23 6.94 26.09
C GLY A 131 -9.32 8.17 26.05
N GLU A 132 -8.09 8.02 26.55
CA GLU A 132 -7.06 9.06 26.48
C GLU A 132 -6.27 8.92 25.18
N TYR A 133 -6.69 9.67 24.16
CA TYR A 133 -6.02 9.73 22.86
C TYR A 133 -5.56 11.15 22.54
N SER A 134 -4.53 11.31 21.71
CA SER A 134 -4.12 12.61 21.16
C SER A 134 -5.06 13.15 20.07
N TRP A 135 -6.17 12.46 19.82
CA TRP A 135 -7.14 12.73 18.76
C TRP A 135 -8.56 12.51 19.28
N THR A 136 -9.54 13.17 18.64
CA THR A 136 -10.96 13.05 18.99
C THR A 136 -11.72 12.44 17.82
N ALA A 137 -12.49 11.37 18.07
CA ALA A 137 -13.40 10.79 17.11
C ALA A 137 -14.56 11.75 16.82
N THR A 138 -14.98 11.82 15.57
CA THR A 138 -16.17 12.58 15.15
C THR A 138 -16.98 11.81 14.11
N VAL A 139 -18.27 12.13 14.01
CA VAL A 139 -19.16 11.59 12.98
C VAL A 139 -19.15 12.54 11.79
N TYR A 140 -18.67 12.06 10.64
CA TYR A 140 -18.73 12.82 9.39
C TYR A 140 -20.11 12.66 8.73
N PRO A 141 -20.91 13.74 8.55
CA PRO A 141 -22.27 13.63 8.03
C PRO A 141 -22.36 12.93 6.67
N ASP A 142 -21.36 13.11 5.82
CA ASP A 142 -21.34 12.48 4.50
C ASP A 142 -21.13 10.96 4.54
N GLN A 143 -20.55 10.44 5.63
CA GLN A 143 -20.40 9.00 5.83
C GLN A 143 -21.69 8.35 6.34
N LEU A 144 -22.63 9.13 6.90
CA LEU A 144 -23.95 8.63 7.32
C LEU A 144 -24.82 8.18 6.15
N LYS A 145 -24.53 8.69 4.94
CA LYS A 145 -25.23 8.35 3.70
C LYS A 145 -24.73 7.03 3.10
N LEU A 146 -23.64 6.47 3.62
CA LEU A 146 -22.99 5.29 3.08
C LEU A 146 -23.48 4.03 3.78
N SER A 147 -23.75 3.00 3.00
CA SER A 147 -24.01 1.68 3.56
C SER A 147 -22.74 1.10 4.18
N HIS A 148 -22.91 0.09 5.05
CA HIS A 148 -21.77 -0.66 5.56
C HIS A 148 -20.90 -1.26 4.42
N GLU A 149 -21.53 -1.66 3.31
CA GLU A 149 -20.83 -2.17 2.14
C GLU A 149 -20.02 -1.09 1.41
N ASP A 150 -20.54 0.14 1.34
CA ASP A 150 -19.79 1.28 0.80
C ASP A 150 -18.55 1.59 1.64
N LEU A 151 -18.67 1.52 2.96
CA LEU A 151 -17.54 1.67 3.87
C LEU A 151 -16.52 0.54 3.68
N ILE A 152 -16.96 -0.71 3.54
CA ILE A 152 -16.07 -1.84 3.23
C ILE A 152 -15.34 -1.63 1.91
N ARG A 153 -16.04 -1.17 0.86
CA ARG A 153 -15.45 -0.90 -0.45
C ARG A 153 -14.40 0.23 -0.37
N ARG A 154 -14.66 1.27 0.41
CA ARG A 154 -13.69 2.35 0.68
C ARG A 154 -12.44 1.85 1.42
N MET A 155 -12.55 0.81 2.24
CA MET A 155 -11.42 0.15 2.91
C MET A 155 -10.68 -0.87 2.02
N GLY A 156 -10.89 -0.85 0.71
CA GLY A 156 -10.27 -1.78 -0.24
C GLY A 156 -11.13 -3.00 -0.61
N GLY A 157 -12.30 -3.16 0.00
CA GLY A 157 -13.22 -4.27 -0.27
C GLY A 157 -12.99 -5.49 0.63
N LYS A 158 -13.85 -6.50 0.48
CA LYS A 158 -13.91 -7.68 1.37
C LYS A 158 -12.59 -8.49 1.35
N ASN A 159 -11.88 -8.47 0.22
CA ASN A 159 -10.64 -9.24 0.01
C ASN A 159 -9.37 -8.49 0.47
N SER A 160 -9.47 -7.20 0.82
CA SER A 160 -8.32 -6.41 1.29
C SER A 160 -8.15 -6.39 2.80
N ARG A 161 -8.88 -7.26 3.52
CA ARG A 161 -8.83 -7.34 4.99
C ARG A 161 -7.53 -8.00 5.44
N LEU A 162 -6.73 -7.26 6.20
CA LEU A 162 -5.59 -7.83 6.91
C LEU A 162 -6.09 -8.73 8.05
N PRO A 163 -5.41 -9.86 8.34
CA PRO A 163 -5.68 -10.64 9.53
C PRO A 163 -5.54 -9.75 10.78
N ARG A 164 -6.48 -9.84 11.72
CA ARG A 164 -6.29 -9.20 13.03
C ARG A 164 -5.24 -9.97 13.81
N TYR A 165 -4.30 -9.25 14.41
CA TYR A 165 -3.38 -9.80 15.40
C TYR A 165 -4.20 -10.42 16.53
N VAL A 166 -4.03 -11.72 16.78
CA VAL A 166 -4.52 -12.38 17.99
C VAL A 166 -3.32 -12.49 18.91
N ASN A 167 -3.29 -11.66 19.96
CA ASN A 167 -2.30 -11.83 21.02
C ASN A 167 -2.65 -13.13 21.77
N TYR A 168 -1.65 -14.02 21.90
CA TYR A 168 -1.67 -15.13 22.84
C TYR A 168 -1.36 -14.63 24.25
#